data_AF-Q5Z0U8-F1
#
_entry.id   AF-Q5Z0U8-F1
#
_cell.length_a   1.000
_cell.length_b   1.000
_cell.length_c   1.000
_cell.angle_alpha   90.00
_cell.angle_beta   90.00
_cell.angle_gamma   90.00
#
_symmetry.space_group_name_H-M   'P 1'
#
loop_
_entity.id
_entity.type
_entity.pdbx_description
1 polymer ?
#
loop_
_entity_poly.entity_id
_entity_poly.type
_entity_poly.pdbx_seq_one_letter_code
_entity_poly.pdbx_strand_id
1 'polypeptide(L)'
;MSCSRRGTVVGVSASPRRPAGKDRAYNRPALIALVLVAAVICLALGWWQWERFESASGTGQNLGYALQWPLFAAFVVFAYFRFVRLESESTEGPAPAEPAAARRPRKDRPREIPAGILPERPTAARAADPVLAEYNRYLAELHAADVEEQVRAARLDLGKTERSAG
;
A
#
# COMPACT_ATOMS: atom_id res chain seq x y z
N MET A 1 -38.53 38.57 -34.41
CA MET A 1 -37.91 38.90 -33.10
C MET A 1 -37.51 37.58 -32.46
N SER A 2 -36.33 37.05 -32.77
CA SER A 2 -35.08 37.23 -32.00
C SER A 2 -35.26 36.87 -30.52
N CYS A 3 -34.77 35.69 -30.09
CA CYS A 3 -33.56 35.63 -29.25
C CYS A 3 -33.12 34.18 -29.02
N SER A 4 -31.87 33.91 -29.38
CA SER A 4 -31.09 32.71 -29.10
C SER A 4 -30.72 32.65 -27.61
N ARG A 5 -30.81 31.48 -26.97
CA ARG A 5 -29.98 31.18 -25.79
C ARG A 5 -29.30 29.82 -25.95
N ARG A 6 -28.02 29.93 -26.29
CA ARG A 6 -26.99 28.89 -26.19
C ARG A 6 -26.91 28.42 -24.73
N GLY A 7 -27.01 27.11 -24.51
CA GLY A 7 -26.72 26.48 -23.23
C GLY A 7 -25.22 26.51 -22.98
N THR A 8 -24.79 27.20 -21.94
CA THR A 8 -23.40 27.28 -21.49
C THR A 8 -23.06 26.01 -20.73
N VAL A 9 -22.12 25.22 -21.26
CA VAL A 9 -21.47 24.13 -20.51
C VAL A 9 -20.59 24.79 -19.45
N VAL A 10 -21.02 24.71 -18.18
CA VAL A 10 -20.22 25.16 -17.03
C VAL A 10 -19.05 24.19 -16.89
N GLY A 11 -17.84 24.70 -17.14
CA GLY A 11 -16.60 23.96 -16.96
C GLY A 11 -16.45 23.49 -15.52
N VAL A 12 -16.08 22.21 -15.35
CA VAL A 12 -15.63 21.63 -14.09
C VAL A 12 -14.40 22.41 -13.62
N SER A 13 -14.58 23.28 -12.62
CA SER A 13 -13.48 23.92 -11.92
C SER A 13 -12.64 22.86 -11.20
N ALA A 14 -11.34 22.92 -11.43
CA ALA A 14 -10.34 22.03 -10.86
C ALA A 14 -10.43 21.99 -9.32
N SER A 15 -10.45 20.77 -8.78
CA SER A 15 -10.40 20.51 -7.34
C SER A 15 -9.08 20.99 -6.73
N PRO A 16 -9.06 21.54 -5.50
CA PRO A 16 -7.83 21.91 -4.81
C PRO A 16 -6.94 20.67 -4.62
N ARG A 17 -5.70 20.73 -5.10
CA ARG A 17 -4.70 19.70 -4.79
C ARG A 17 -4.50 19.66 -3.27
N ARG A 18 -4.79 18.52 -2.64
CA ARG A 18 -4.35 18.22 -1.27
C ARG A 18 -2.85 18.53 -1.17
N PRO A 19 -2.37 19.22 -0.12
CA PRO A 19 -0.95 19.29 0.14
C PRO A 19 -0.44 17.86 0.32
N ALA A 20 0.46 17.44 -0.56
CA ALA A 20 1.08 16.13 -0.50
C ALA A 20 1.84 16.03 0.82
N GLY A 21 1.31 15.22 1.74
CA GLY A 21 1.92 14.89 3.02
C GLY A 21 3.37 14.46 2.78
N LYS A 22 4.27 15.10 3.51
CA LYS A 22 5.72 14.99 3.43
C LYS A 22 6.18 13.73 4.18
N ASP A 23 5.48 12.60 4.00
CA ASP A 23 5.49 11.53 5.02
C ASP A 23 6.24 10.26 4.58
N ARG A 24 6.69 10.19 3.31
CA ARG A 24 7.38 8.99 2.80
C ARG A 24 8.87 8.93 3.13
N ALA A 25 9.53 10.06 3.33
CA ALA A 25 10.98 10.10 3.50
C ALA A 25 11.45 9.78 4.94
N TYR A 26 10.57 9.88 5.94
CA TYR A 26 10.96 9.89 7.35
C TYR A 26 11.19 8.50 7.98
N ASN A 27 10.78 7.42 7.33
CA ASN A 27 10.78 6.09 7.97
C ASN A 27 12.02 5.24 7.65
N ARG A 28 12.94 5.70 6.79
CA ARG A 28 14.17 4.95 6.46
C ARG A 28 15.03 4.62 7.69
N PRO A 29 15.40 5.57 8.57
CA PRO A 29 16.18 5.25 9.77
C PRO A 29 15.40 4.35 10.73
N ALA A 30 14.08 4.53 10.85
CA ALA A 30 13.23 3.68 11.67
C ALA A 30 13.21 2.22 11.17
N LEU A 31 13.12 2.01 9.85
CA LEU A 31 13.18 0.67 9.25
C LEU A 31 14.57 0.04 9.40
N ILE A 32 15.66 0.82 9.27
CA ILE A 32 17.02 0.33 9.54
C ILE A 32 17.14 -0.13 10.99
N ALA A 33 16.70 0.70 11.94
CA ALA A 33 16.73 0.37 13.36
C ALA A 33 15.91 -0.90 13.65
N LEU A 34 14.71 -1.00 13.08
CA LEU A 34 13.85 -2.18 13.19
C LEU A 34 14.56 -3.45 12.68
N VAL A 35 15.19 -3.39 11.51
CA VAL A 35 15.92 -4.50 10.89
C VAL A 35 17.12 -4.92 11.74
N LEU A 36 17.89 -3.96 12.26
CA LEU A 36 19.03 -4.23 13.13
C LEU A 36 18.58 -4.87 14.44
N VAL A 37 17.54 -4.34 15.08
CA VAL A 37 16.98 -4.92 16.31
C VAL A 37 16.49 -6.35 16.06
N ALA A 38 15.74 -6.58 14.98
CA ALA A 38 15.27 -7.92 14.62
C ALA A 38 16.43 -8.89 14.35
N ALA A 39 17.48 -8.44 13.65
CA ALA A 39 18.67 -9.24 13.39
C ALA A 39 19.42 -9.59 14.68
N VAL A 40 19.62 -8.62 15.59
CA VAL A 40 20.27 -8.85 16.89
C VAL A 40 19.47 -9.84 17.74
N ILE A 41 18.14 -9.70 17.80
CA ILE A 41 17.28 -10.65 18.52
C ILE A 41 17.43 -12.06 17.95
N CYS A 42 17.39 -12.21 16.62
CA CYS A 42 17.58 -13.52 15.98
C CYS A 42 18.95 -14.11 16.32
N LEU A 43 20.03 -13.33 16.23
CA LEU A 43 21.37 -13.81 16.55
C LEU A 43 21.52 -14.17 18.03
N ALA A 44 20.93 -13.40 18.95
CA ALA A 44 20.92 -13.71 20.37
C ALA A 44 20.17 -15.03 20.66
N LEU A 45 19.04 -15.27 19.99
CA LEU A 45 18.32 -16.54 20.09
C LEU A 45 19.13 -17.70 19.51
N GLY A 46 19.79 -17.50 18.36
CA GLY A 46 20.69 -18.50 17.77
C GLY A 46 21.86 -18.85 18.69
N TRP A 47 22.48 -17.84 19.29
CA TRP A 47 23.54 -17.99 20.28
C TRP A 47 23.07 -18.78 21.50
N TRP A 48 21.92 -18.43 22.06
CA TRP A 48 21.34 -19.16 23.18
C TRP A 48 21.03 -20.62 22.83
N GLN A 49 20.56 -20.89 21.60
CA GLN A 49 20.32 -22.26 21.15
C GLN A 49 21.62 -23.05 20.94
N TRP A 50 22.69 -22.38 20.49
CA TRP A 50 24.03 -22.98 20.40
C TRP A 50 24.51 -23.45 21.77
N GLU A 51 24.41 -22.60 22.79
CA GLU A 51 24.75 -22.97 24.18
C GLU A 51 23.90 -24.14 24.70
N ARG A 52 22.62 -24.21 24.32
CA ARG A 52 21.73 -25.33 24.65
C ARG A 52 22.10 -26.62 23.93
N PHE A 53 22.65 -26.52 22.72
CA PHE A 53 23.15 -27.67 21.97
C PHE A 53 24.44 -28.23 22.57
N GLU A 54 25.36 -27.37 23.04
CA GLU A 54 26.61 -27.81 23.69
C GLU A 54 26.42 -28.41 25.10
N SER A 55 25.25 -28.17 25.71
CA SER A 55 24.91 -28.71 27.03
C SER A 55 24.72 -30.24 27.00
N ALA A 56 24.85 -30.91 28.16
CA ALA A 56 24.72 -32.38 28.29
C ALA A 56 23.36 -32.98 27.83
N SER A 57 22.35 -32.14 27.61
CA SER A 57 21.03 -32.48 27.08
C SER A 57 20.78 -31.96 25.64
N GLY A 58 21.84 -31.66 24.89
CA GLY A 58 21.75 -31.15 23.52
C GLY A 58 21.13 -32.16 22.55
N THR A 59 20.20 -31.71 21.72
CA THR A 59 19.59 -32.53 20.65
C THR A 59 19.91 -31.95 19.27
N GLY A 60 19.85 -32.78 18.23
CA GLY A 60 20.02 -32.31 16.84
C GLY A 60 18.97 -31.27 16.40
N GLN A 61 17.82 -31.21 17.06
CA GLN A 61 16.81 -30.17 16.82
C GLN A 61 17.30 -28.80 17.31
N ASN A 62 17.98 -28.71 18.46
CA ASN A 62 18.55 -27.46 18.97
C ASN A 62 19.58 -26.87 17.99
N LEU A 63 20.41 -27.73 17.38
CA LEU A 63 21.35 -27.31 16.34
C LEU A 63 20.63 -26.75 15.11
N GLY A 64 19.55 -27.41 14.68
CA GLY A 64 18.69 -26.91 13.60
C GLY A 64 18.19 -25.50 13.89
N TYR A 65 17.68 -25.25 15.10
CA TYR A 65 17.24 -23.91 15.52
C TYR A 65 18.41 -22.92 15.63
N ALA A 66 19.55 -23.33 16.19
CA ALA A 66 20.74 -22.49 16.29
C ALA A 66 21.23 -21.99 14.93
N LEU A 67 21.11 -22.80 13.88
CA LEU A 67 21.44 -22.43 12.49
C LEU A 67 20.29 -21.71 11.77
N GLN A 68 19.04 -22.04 12.10
CA GLN A 68 17.85 -21.40 11.52
C GLN A 68 17.75 -19.92 11.89
N TRP A 69 18.07 -19.55 13.13
CA TRP A 69 17.97 -18.15 13.58
C TRP A 69 18.90 -17.20 12.81
N PRO A 70 20.20 -17.50 12.58
CA PRO A 70 21.07 -16.75 11.68
C PRO A 70 20.54 -16.63 10.25
N LEU A 71 19.94 -17.69 9.70
CA LEU A 71 19.34 -17.65 8.36
C LEU A 71 18.20 -16.63 8.29
N PHE A 72 17.37 -16.57 9.34
CA PHE A 72 16.32 -15.55 9.44
C PHE A 72 16.89 -14.13 9.61
N ALA A 73 17.93 -13.94 10.41
CA ALA A 73 18.60 -12.65 10.53
C ALA A 73 19.10 -12.16 9.16
N ALA A 74 19.78 -13.04 8.41
CA ALA A 74 20.25 -12.75 7.06
C ALA A 74 19.09 -12.46 6.10
N PHE A 75 17.99 -13.21 6.18
CA PHE A 75 16.80 -13.00 5.36
C PHE A 75 16.16 -11.62 5.59
N VAL A 76 16.01 -11.18 6.84
CA VAL A 76 15.43 -9.86 7.16
C VAL A 76 16.32 -8.73 6.64
N VAL A 77 17.64 -8.83 6.82
CA VAL A 77 18.61 -7.84 6.28
C VAL A 77 18.57 -7.82 4.75
N PHE A 78 18.53 -8.99 4.12
CA PHE A 78 18.41 -9.11 2.67
C PHE A 78 17.11 -8.49 2.14
N ALA A 79 15.97 -8.74 2.80
CA ALA A 79 14.70 -8.16 2.44
C ALA A 79 14.73 -6.62 2.51
N TYR A 80 15.36 -6.06 3.54
CA TYR A 80 15.58 -4.61 3.64
C TYR A 80 16.46 -4.07 2.51
N PHE A 81 17.60 -4.71 2.22
CA PHE A 81 18.46 -4.32 1.10
C PHE A 81 17.68 -4.31 -0.23
N ARG A 82 16.89 -5.36 -0.47
CA ARG A 82 16.08 -5.50 -1.68
C ARG A 82 14.97 -4.44 -1.74
N PHE A 83 14.36 -4.12 -0.61
CA PHE A 83 13.38 -3.04 -0.49
C PHE A 83 13.98 -1.67 -0.80
N VAL A 84 15.14 -1.32 -0.21
CA VAL A 84 15.84 -0.06 -0.47
C VAL A 84 16.20 0.07 -1.96
N ARG A 85 16.67 -1.01 -2.58
CA ARG A 85 17.00 -1.03 -4.01
C ARG A 85 15.78 -0.80 -4.90
N LEU A 86 14.63 -1.37 -4.55
CA LEU A 86 13.38 -1.15 -5.29
C LEU A 86 12.88 0.30 -5.14
N GLU A 87 13.02 0.88 -3.95
CA GLU A 87 12.66 2.28 -3.69
C GLU A 87 13.60 3.26 -4.40
N SER A 88 14.91 2.97 -4.48
CA SER A 88 15.86 3.80 -5.24
C SER A 88 15.56 3.78 -6.74
N GLU A 89 15.32 2.58 -7.30
CA GLU A 89 14.95 2.40 -8.71
C GLU A 89 13.59 3.05 -9.04
N SER A 90 12.71 3.27 -8.06
CA SER A 90 11.39 3.89 -8.23
C SER A 90 11.39 5.41 -7.99
N THR A 91 12.36 5.92 -7.22
CA THR A 91 12.51 7.35 -6.91
C THR A 91 13.25 8.09 -8.03
N GLU A 92 14.17 7.42 -8.73
CA GLU A 92 14.71 7.88 -10.02
C GLU A 92 13.68 7.63 -11.14
N GLY A 93 12.69 8.50 -11.24
CA GLY A 93 11.83 8.59 -12.44
C GLY A 93 12.65 8.87 -13.71
N PRO A 94 12.18 8.47 -14.89
CA PRO A 94 12.98 8.41 -16.11
C PRO A 94 13.38 9.82 -16.56
N ALA A 95 14.68 10.07 -16.68
CA ALA A 95 15.17 11.16 -17.52
C ALA A 95 14.70 10.89 -18.97
N PRO A 96 14.19 11.88 -19.72
CA PRO A 96 13.82 11.67 -21.11
C PRO A 96 15.10 11.66 -21.97
N ALA A 97 15.64 10.47 -22.22
CA ALA A 97 16.50 10.18 -23.36
C ALA A 97 16.51 8.66 -23.62
N GLU A 98 15.78 8.24 -24.65
CA GLU A 98 15.97 6.94 -25.32
C GLU A 98 17.35 6.90 -26.04
N PRO A 99 17.91 5.72 -26.40
CA PRO A 99 17.23 4.45 -26.65
C PRO A 99 17.74 3.25 -25.84
N ALA A 100 16.89 2.23 -25.88
CA ALA A 100 17.06 0.91 -25.31
C ALA A 100 18.40 0.24 -25.64
N ALA A 101 19.19 -0.05 -24.61
CA ALA A 101 20.08 -1.20 -24.61
C ALA A 101 20.22 -1.71 -23.17
N ALA A 102 20.05 -3.03 -23.01
CA ALA A 102 20.10 -3.77 -21.74
C ALA A 102 18.93 -3.59 -20.76
N ARG A 103 17.69 -3.62 -21.29
CA ARG A 103 16.54 -4.10 -20.52
C ARG A 103 16.71 -5.62 -20.29
N ARG A 104 17.40 -6.01 -19.21
CA ARG A 104 17.43 -7.41 -18.75
C ARG A 104 15.98 -7.88 -18.54
N PRO A 105 15.65 -9.12 -18.96
CA PRO A 105 14.26 -9.55 -19.03
C PRO A 105 13.66 -9.60 -17.63
N ARG A 106 12.54 -8.88 -17.45
CA ARG A 106 11.64 -9.04 -16.32
C ARG A 106 11.12 -10.47 -16.36
N LYS A 107 11.78 -11.39 -15.65
CA LYS A 107 11.18 -12.68 -15.34
C LYS A 107 9.94 -12.43 -14.47
N ASP A 108 8.79 -12.69 -15.07
CA ASP A 108 7.52 -13.03 -14.45
C ASP A 108 7.07 -12.21 -13.25
N ARG A 109 6.38 -11.11 -13.54
CA ARG A 109 5.13 -10.85 -12.82
C ARG A 109 3.98 -10.99 -13.82
N PRO A 110 3.28 -12.13 -13.87
CA PRO A 110 1.99 -12.20 -14.52
C PRO A 110 1.02 -11.34 -13.70
N ARG A 111 0.93 -10.05 -14.05
CA ARG A 111 -0.11 -9.13 -13.55
C ARG A 111 -1.25 -9.02 -14.57
N GLU A 112 -1.40 -10.07 -15.36
CA GLU A 112 -2.56 -10.33 -16.20
C GLU A 112 -2.92 -11.78 -15.92
N ILE A 113 -4.10 -12.01 -15.37
CA ILE A 113 -4.66 -13.36 -15.27
C ILE A 113 -5.04 -13.72 -16.72
N PRO A 114 -4.39 -14.71 -17.35
CA PRO A 114 -4.76 -15.12 -18.70
C PRO A 114 -6.25 -15.48 -18.71
N ALA A 115 -7.02 -14.95 -19.65
CA ALA A 115 -8.47 -15.09 -19.72
C ALA A 115 -8.97 -16.54 -19.80
N GLY A 116 -8.07 -17.52 -19.98
CA GLY A 116 -8.35 -18.96 -19.99
C GLY A 116 -8.02 -19.73 -18.71
N ILE A 117 -7.55 -19.08 -17.63
CA ILE A 117 -7.26 -19.76 -16.34
C ILE A 117 -8.43 -19.67 -15.35
N LEU A 118 -9.36 -18.71 -15.57
CA LEU A 118 -10.57 -18.64 -14.77
C LEU A 118 -11.65 -19.49 -15.45
N PRO A 119 -12.29 -20.44 -14.75
CA PRO A 119 -13.55 -21.00 -15.20
C PRO A 119 -14.48 -19.84 -15.56
N GLU A 120 -15.24 -19.97 -16.66
CA GLU A 120 -16.26 -18.99 -17.02
C GLU A 120 -17.08 -18.70 -15.77
N ARG A 121 -17.01 -17.45 -15.29
CA ARG A 121 -17.66 -17.05 -14.05
C ARG A 121 -19.11 -17.50 -14.20
N PRO A 122 -19.57 -18.49 -13.40
CA PRO A 122 -20.98 -18.83 -13.40
C PRO A 122 -21.69 -17.50 -13.17
N THR A 123 -22.59 -17.12 -14.07
CA THR A 123 -23.42 -15.94 -13.87
C THR A 123 -24.22 -16.28 -12.63
N ALA A 124 -23.68 -15.93 -11.45
CA ALA A 124 -24.33 -16.19 -10.20
C ALA A 124 -25.66 -15.48 -10.35
N ALA A 125 -26.73 -16.26 -10.46
CA ALA A 125 -28.06 -15.71 -10.34
C ALA A 125 -28.00 -14.93 -9.03
N ARG A 126 -28.02 -13.59 -9.11
CA ARG A 126 -28.17 -12.74 -7.95
C ARG A 126 -29.55 -13.09 -7.42
N ALA A 127 -29.62 -14.11 -6.59
CA ALA A 127 -30.74 -14.29 -5.71
C ALA A 127 -30.84 -12.96 -4.97
N ALA A 128 -31.94 -12.24 -5.20
CA ALA A 128 -32.24 -11.01 -4.49
C ALA A 128 -32.49 -11.41 -3.04
N ASP A 129 -31.40 -11.57 -2.29
CA ASP A 129 -31.46 -11.85 -0.87
C ASP A 129 -31.95 -10.56 -0.19
N PRO A 130 -33.14 -10.59 0.43
CA PRO A 130 -33.70 -9.41 1.08
C PRO A 130 -32.76 -8.88 2.19
N VAL A 131 -31.99 -9.75 2.84
CA VAL A 131 -31.06 -9.34 3.92
C VAL A 131 -29.90 -8.51 3.36
N LEU A 132 -29.34 -8.91 2.21
CA LEU A 132 -28.28 -8.16 1.54
C LEU A 132 -28.79 -6.83 0.98
N ALA A 133 -30.02 -6.78 0.48
CA ALA A 133 -30.63 -5.52 0.01
C ALA A 133 -30.79 -4.51 1.15
N GLU A 134 -31.28 -4.96 2.30
CA GLU A 134 -31.41 -4.14 3.53
C GLU A 134 -30.04 -3.67 4.03
N TYR A 135 -29.03 -4.55 4.04
CA TYR A 135 -27.67 -4.19 4.45
C TYR A 135 -27.02 -3.17 3.52
N ASN A 136 -27.15 -3.34 2.20
CA ASN A 136 -26.64 -2.38 1.23
C ASN A 136 -27.38 -1.04 1.32
N ARG A 137 -28.68 -1.03 1.65
CA ARG A 137 -29.44 0.20 1.92
C ARG A 137 -28.90 0.91 3.16
N TYR A 138 -28.68 0.18 4.25
CA TYR A 138 -28.09 0.74 5.47
C TYR A 138 -26.70 1.36 5.23
N LEU A 139 -25.81 0.66 4.51
CA LEU A 139 -24.50 1.21 4.14
C LEU A 139 -24.61 2.46 3.26
N ALA A 140 -25.57 2.49 2.33
CA ALA A 140 -25.81 3.63 1.47
C ALA A 140 -26.32 4.85 2.25
N GLU A 141 -27.22 4.65 3.22
CA GLU A 141 -27.72 5.70 4.11
C GLU A 141 -26.60 6.30 4.97
N LEU A 142 -25.75 5.44 5.56
CA LEU A 142 -24.62 5.91 6.36
C LEU A 142 -23.60 6.70 5.53
N HIS A 143 -23.31 6.24 4.32
CA HIS A 143 -22.44 6.97 3.40
C HIS A 143 -23.06 8.30 2.95
N ALA A 144 -24.37 8.35 2.71
CA ALA A 144 -25.05 9.59 2.34
C ALA A 144 -24.96 10.63 3.44
N ALA A 145 -25.14 10.23 4.71
CA ALA A 145 -25.01 11.11 5.87
C ALA A 145 -23.58 11.67 6.02
N ASP A 146 -22.55 10.82 5.90
CA ASP A 146 -21.14 11.24 5.97
C ASP A 146 -20.77 12.24 4.86
N VAL A 147 -21.23 12.00 3.62
CA VAL A 147 -21.02 12.93 2.51
C VAL A 147 -21.71 14.27 2.75
N GLU A 148 -22.93 14.27 3.29
CA GLU A 148 -23.65 15.50 3.60
C GLU A 148 -22.93 16.32 4.69
N GLU A 149 -22.42 15.65 5.72
CA GLU A 149 -21.60 16.29 6.76
C GLU A 149 -20.32 16.91 6.19
N GLN A 150 -19.59 16.17 5.34
CA GLN A 150 -18.39 16.67 4.67
C GLN A 150 -18.68 17.87 3.77
N VAL A 151 -19.79 17.86 3.03
CA VAL A 151 -20.19 18.99 2.18
C VAL A 151 -20.57 20.21 3.03
N ARG A 152 -21.29 20.01 4.14
CA ARG A 152 -21.63 21.10 5.08
C ARG A 152 -20.37 21.70 5.70
N ALA A 153 -19.44 20.87 6.17
CA ALA A 153 -18.16 21.32 6.72
C ALA A 153 -17.37 22.14 5.69
N ALA A 154 -17.22 21.63 4.48
CA ALA A 154 -16.53 22.33 3.39
C ALA A 154 -17.18 23.68 3.03
N ARG A 155 -18.52 23.77 3.05
CA ARG A 155 -19.23 25.05 2.81
C ARG A 155 -19.00 26.07 3.93
N LEU A 156 -18.93 25.63 5.18
CA LEU A 156 -18.64 26.50 6.32
C LEU A 156 -17.20 27.05 6.24
N ASP A 157 -16.25 26.21 5.85
CA ASP A 157 -14.85 26.63 5.63
C ASP A 157 -14.74 27.68 4.53
N LEU A 158 -15.42 27.50 3.39
CA LEU A 158 -15.45 28.48 2.31
C LEU A 158 -16.04 29.83 2.79
N GLY A 159 -17.18 29.81 3.48
CA GLY A 159 -17.79 31.05 3.99
C GLY A 159 -16.91 31.79 5.02
N LYS A 160 -16.08 31.07 5.78
CA LYS A 160 -15.10 31.66 6.71
C LYS A 160 -13.93 32.29 5.96
N THR A 161 -13.46 31.67 4.88
CA THR A 161 -12.39 32.24 4.04
C THR A 161 -12.83 33.54 3.36
N GLU A 162 -14.07 33.62 2.86
CA GLU A 162 -14.58 34.83 2.20
C GLU A 162 -14.74 36.00 3.18
N ARG A 163 -15.18 35.73 4.42
CA ARG A 163 -15.37 36.77 5.45
C ARG A 163 -14.04 37.30 6.04
N SER A 164 -12.95 36.56 5.90
CA SER A 164 -11.62 36.96 6.38
C SER A 164 -10.80 37.77 5.36
N ALA A 165 -11.30 37.91 4.12
CA ALA A 165 -10.58 38.51 3.00
C ALA A 165 -11.10 39.92 2.59
N GLY A 166 -12.02 40.50 3.35
CA GLY A 166 -12.50 41.89 3.21
C GLY A 166 -12.19 42.70 4.45
#